data_AF-A0A1V4X6F7-F1
#
_entry.id   AF-A0A1V4X6F7-F1
#
_cell.length_a   1.000
_cell.length_b   1.000
_cell.length_c   1.000
_cell.angle_alpha   90.00
_cell.angle_beta   90.00
_cell.angle_gamma   90.00
#
_symmetry.space_group_name_H-M   'P 1'
#
loop_
_entity.id
_entity.type
_entity.pdbx_description
1 polymer ?
#
loop_
_entity_poly.entity_id
_entity_poly.type
_entity_poly.pdbx_seq_one_letter_code
_entity_poly.pdbx_strand_id
1 'polypeptide(L)'
;MRFVYLVVILAFAFFIVTFAFENPYSVSLKYYGYLYAEVPLYMIVFGFFICGFVFAALLGAIDKVRMTLRMNKLYKKIDDLEQKNLSLLRGSSTQAPPPTAGAM
;
A
#
# COMPACT_ATOMS: atom_id res chain seq x y z
N MET A 1 -3.68 -19.13 11.89
CA MET A 1 -3.93 -17.85 11.17
C MET A 1 -5.40 -17.66 10.77
N ARG A 2 -5.97 -18.44 9.83
CA ARG A 2 -7.38 -18.28 9.40
C ARG A 2 -8.42 -18.35 10.52
N PHE A 3 -8.25 -19.30 11.45
CA PHE A 3 -9.14 -19.42 12.61
C PHE A 3 -9.09 -18.17 13.52
N VAL A 4 -7.89 -17.64 13.77
CA VAL A 4 -7.71 -16.40 14.57
C VAL A 4 -8.38 -15.21 13.88
N TYR A 5 -8.25 -15.07 12.56
CA TYR A 5 -8.99 -14.03 11.82
C TYR A 5 -10.50 -14.16 11.98
N LEU A 6 -11.03 -15.38 11.92
CA LEU A 6 -12.46 -15.63 12.09
C LEU A 6 -12.93 -15.24 13.49
N VAL A 7 -12.18 -15.61 14.53
CA VAL A 7 -12.47 -15.24 15.92
C VAL A 7 -12.44 -13.72 16.11
N VAL A 8 -11.45 -13.03 15.55
CA VAL A 8 -11.34 -11.56 15.64
C VAL A 8 -12.51 -10.88 14.91
N ILE A 9 -12.86 -11.34 13.71
CA ILE A 9 -14.00 -10.80 12.94
C ILE A 9 -15.30 -11.00 13.71
N LEU A 10 -15.50 -12.19 14.31
CA LEU A 10 -16.69 -12.48 15.08
C LEU A 10 -16.77 -11.64 16.35
N ALA A 11 -15.67 -11.50 17.09
CA ALA A 11 -15.59 -10.62 18.26
C ALA A 11 -15.89 -9.16 17.89
N PHE A 12 -15.37 -8.70 16.75
CA PHE A 12 -15.64 -7.35 16.24
C PHE A 12 -17.10 -7.17 15.84
N ALA A 13 -17.72 -8.17 15.19
CA ALA A 13 -19.14 -8.14 14.88
C ALA A 13 -20.01 -8.10 16.14
N PHE A 14 -19.67 -8.89 17.16
CA PHE A 14 -20.34 -8.84 18.47
C PHE A 14 -20.19 -7.46 19.13
N PHE A 15 -19.00 -6.87 19.06
CA PHE A 15 -18.78 -5.51 19.55
C PHE A 15 -19.68 -4.48 18.84
N ILE A 16 -19.83 -4.57 17.51
CA ILE A 16 -20.72 -3.68 16.76
C ILE A 16 -22.16 -3.79 17.25
N VAL A 17 -22.66 -5.01 17.39
CA VAL A 17 -24.04 -5.27 17.82
C VAL A 17 -24.28 -4.80 19.25
N THR A 18 -23.39 -5.15 20.18
CA THR A 18 -23.51 -4.73 21.59
C THR A 18 -23.40 -3.22 21.75
N PHE A 19 -22.50 -2.57 21.01
CA PHE A 19 -22.40 -1.11 21.00
C PHE A 19 -23.68 -0.45 20.50
N ALA A 20 -24.28 -0.96 19.41
CA ALA A 20 -25.53 -0.45 18.88
C ALA A 20 -26.71 -0.66 19.84
N PHE A 21 -26.74 -1.80 20.55
CA PHE A 21 -27.79 -2.13 21.50
C PHE A 21 -27.71 -1.30 22.79
N GLU A 22 -26.51 -1.10 23.34
CA GLU A 22 -26.27 -0.27 24.54
C GLU A 22 -26.37 1.23 24.27
N ASN A 23 -26.22 1.64 22.99
CA ASN A 23 -26.35 3.03 22.58
C ASN A 23 -27.51 3.19 21.58
N PRO A 24 -28.76 2.94 22.00
CA PRO A 24 -29.94 3.07 21.13
C PRO A 24 -30.35 4.53 20.93
N TYR A 25 -29.62 5.47 21.54
CA TYR A 25 -29.93 6.89 21.50
C TYR A 25 -29.86 7.46 20.08
N SER A 26 -30.89 8.21 19.74
CA SER A 26 -30.91 9.02 18.53
C SER A 26 -30.30 10.40 18.80
N VAL A 27 -29.54 10.90 17.82
CA VAL A 27 -28.94 12.23 17.86
C VAL A 27 -29.58 13.07 16.78
N SER A 28 -29.99 14.29 17.13
CA SER A 28 -30.47 15.27 16.17
C SER A 28 -29.27 15.89 15.43
N LEU A 29 -29.15 15.57 14.14
CA LEU A 29 -28.26 16.28 13.25
C LEU A 29 -28.97 17.50 12.68
N LYS A 30 -28.45 18.67 13.03
CA LYS A 30 -28.77 19.95 12.43
C LYS A 30 -27.60 20.37 11.56
N TYR A 31 -27.74 20.27 10.24
CA TYR A 31 -26.71 20.73 9.32
C TYR A 31 -27.21 21.91 8.49
N TYR A 32 -26.58 23.07 8.70
CA TYR A 32 -26.82 24.33 7.98
C TYR A 32 -28.29 24.80 7.90
N GLY A 33 -29.17 24.34 8.80
CA GLY A 33 -30.58 24.75 8.86
C GLY A 33 -31.51 24.10 7.84
N TYR A 34 -31.00 23.31 6.88
CA TYR A 34 -31.81 22.62 5.87
C TYR A 34 -31.94 21.11 6.11
N LEU A 35 -30.98 20.52 6.83
CA LEU A 35 -30.99 19.11 7.19
C LEU A 35 -31.28 18.98 8.67
N TYR A 36 -32.48 18.50 8.97
CA TYR A 36 -32.90 18.06 10.29
C TYR A 36 -33.17 16.56 10.20
N ALA A 37 -32.24 15.76 10.69
CA ALA A 37 -32.38 14.31 10.70
C ALA A 37 -32.08 13.79 12.09
N GLU A 38 -32.99 12.98 12.61
CA GLU A 38 -32.75 12.23 13.84
C GLU A 38 -32.18 10.87 13.45
N VAL A 39 -30.90 10.65 13.76
CA VAL A 39 -30.15 9.47 13.32
C VAL A 39 -29.61 8.75 14.55
N PRO A 40 -29.71 7.41 14.63
CA PRO A 40 -29.11 6.66 15.71
C PRO A 40 -27.60 6.90 15.81
N LEU A 41 -27.09 7.09 17.03
CA LEU A 41 -25.68 7.40 17.28
C LEU A 41 -24.73 6.37 16.63
N TYR A 42 -25.08 5.10 16.73
CA TYR A 42 -24.27 4.01 16.18
C TYR A 42 -24.04 4.15 14.67
N MET A 43 -25.02 4.67 13.90
CA MET A 43 -24.86 4.84 12.46
C MET A 43 -23.78 5.87 12.13
N ILE A 44 -23.71 6.95 12.91
CA ILE A 44 -22.71 8.01 12.72
C ILE A 44 -21.32 7.46 13.06
N VAL A 45 -21.19 6.83 14.23
CA VAL A 45 -19.92 6.27 14.71
C VAL A 45 -19.37 5.24 13.71
N PHE A 46 -20.19 4.28 13.30
CA PHE A 46 -19.76 3.26 12.34
C PHE A 46 -19.55 3.83 10.93
N GLY A 47 -20.34 4.82 10.52
CA GLY A 47 -20.14 5.53 9.25
C GLY A 47 -18.77 6.18 9.16
N PHE A 48 -18.36 6.93 10.18
CA PHE A 48 -17.02 7.53 10.25
C PHE A 48 -15.92 6.48 10.39
N PHE A 49 -16.15 5.40 11.14
CA PHE A 49 -15.20 4.30 11.25
C PHE A 49 -14.93 3.64 9.89
N ILE A 50 -15.97 3.30 9.13
CA ILE A 50 -15.85 2.72 7.78
C ILE A 50 -15.17 3.72 6.85
N CYS A 51 -15.54 4.99 6.91
CA CYS A 51 -14.90 6.04 6.12
C CYS A 51 -13.39 6.10 6.40
N GLY A 52 -12.99 6.10 7.68
CA GLY A 52 -11.59 6.04 8.09
C GLY A 52 -10.87 4.79 7.59
N PHE A 53 -11.52 3.63 7.64
CA PHE A 53 -10.97 2.38 7.10
C PHE A 53 -10.74 2.46 5.58
N VAL A 54 -11.69 3.02 4.83
CA VAL A 54 -11.56 3.23 3.38
C VAL A 54 -10.42 4.19 3.08
N PHE A 55 -10.31 5.31 3.81
CA PHE A 55 -9.20 6.25 3.65
C PHE A 55 -7.85 5.60 3.95
N ALA A 56 -7.73 4.82 5.02
CA ALA A 56 -6.52 4.10 5.36
C ALA A 56 -6.14 3.07 4.27
N ALA A 57 -7.12 2.33 3.74
CA ALA A 57 -6.92 1.39 2.64
C ALA A 57 -6.44 2.08 1.37
N LEU A 58 -7.01 3.23 1.03
CA LEU A 58 -6.60 4.05 -0.12
C LEU A 58 -5.17 4.57 0.03
N LEU A 59 -4.82 5.11 1.20
CA LEU A 59 -3.45 5.58 1.46
C LEU A 59 -2.43 4.44 1.36
N GLY A 60 -2.72 3.29 1.99
CA GLY A 60 -1.86 2.12 1.90
C GLY A 60 -1.72 1.58 0.47
N ALA A 61 -2.77 1.65 -0.34
CA ALA A 61 -2.71 1.29 -1.75
C ALA A 61 -1.79 2.22 -2.55
N ILE A 62 -1.86 3.53 -2.31
CA ILE A 62 -0.99 4.52 -2.97
C ILE A 62 0.49 4.26 -2.65
N ASP A 63 0.80 3.96 -1.38
CA ASP A 63 2.18 3.67 -0.96
C ASP A 63 2.71 2.38 -1.60
N LYS A 64 1.88 1.34 -1.69
CA LYS A 64 2.24 0.11 -2.43
C LYS A 64 2.53 0.38 -3.90
N VAL A 65 1.71 1.20 -4.58
CA VAL A 65 1.94 1.53 -6.00
C VAL A 65 3.28 2.24 -6.19
N ARG A 66 3.58 3.24 -5.35
CA ARG A 66 4.87 3.95 -5.39
C ARG A 66 6.05 3.01 -5.16
N MET A 67 5.91 2.07 -4.22
CA MET A 67 6.93 1.08 -3.91
C MET A 67 7.17 0.13 -5.09
N THR A 68 6.12 -0.40 -5.71
CA THR A 68 6.24 -1.27 -6.90
C THR A 68 6.90 -0.55 -8.08
N LEU A 69 6.56 0.72 -8.31
CA LEU A 69 7.19 1.52 -9.37
C LEU A 69 8.69 1.75 -9.10
N ARG A 70 9.09 1.97 -7.85
CA ARG A 70 10.50 2.08 -7.47
C ARG A 70 11.24 0.77 -7.70
N MET A 71 10.66 -0.35 -7.28
CA MET A 71 11.20 -1.70 -7.53
C MET A 71 11.46 -1.94 -9.02
N ASN A 72 10.51 -1.64 -9.89
CA ASN A 72 10.68 -1.83 -11.34
C ASN A 72 11.78 -0.94 -11.93
N LYS A 73 11.96 0.30 -11.42
CA LYS A 73 13.07 1.17 -11.83
C LYS A 73 14.42 0.63 -11.36
N LEU A 74 14.48 0.07 -10.15
CA LEU A 74 15.69 -0.56 -9.60
C LEU A 74 16.08 -1.80 -10.41
N TYR A 75 15.14 -2.70 -10.72
CA TYR A 75 15.42 -3.87 -11.56
C TYR A 75 15.93 -3.49 -12.96
N LYS A 76 15.31 -2.49 -13.62
CA LYS A 76 15.80 -2.01 -14.92
C LYS A 76 17.23 -1.44 -14.86
N LYS A 77 17.60 -0.78 -13.76
CA LYS A 77 18.98 -0.27 -13.57
C LYS A 77 19.98 -1.41 -13.38
N ILE A 78 19.60 -2.48 -12.68
CA ILE A 78 20.45 -3.65 -12.50
C ILE A 78 20.74 -4.29 -13.86
N ASP A 79 19.72 -4.52 -14.68
CA ASP A 79 19.85 -5.12 -16.01
C ASP A 79 20.73 -4.26 -16.96
N ASP A 80 20.54 -2.94 -16.97
CA ASP A 80 21.39 -2.01 -17.75
C ASP A 80 22.85 -2.01 -17.28
N LEU A 81 23.09 -2.09 -15.96
CA LEU A 81 24.44 -2.17 -15.40
C LEU A 81 25.13 -3.50 -15.68
N GLU A 82 24.39 -4.60 -15.67
CA GLU A 82 24.89 -5.93 -16.04
C GLU A 82 25.28 -5.99 -17.51
N GLN A 83 24.45 -5.45 -18.42
CA GLN A 83 24.76 -5.36 -19.85
C GLN A 83 26.00 -4.48 -20.12
N LYS A 84 26.14 -3.36 -19.41
CA LYS A 84 27.33 -2.49 -19.51
C LYS A 84 28.59 -3.21 -19.04
N ASN A 85 28.55 -3.91 -17.91
CA ASN A 85 29.71 -4.70 -17.46
C ASN A 85 30.08 -5.77 -18.48
N LEU A 86 29.09 -6.52 -18.99
CA LEU A 86 29.31 -7.59 -19.96
C LEU A 86 29.94 -7.06 -21.26
N SER A 87 29.48 -5.90 -21.75
CA SER A 87 30.05 -5.27 -22.95
C SER A 87 31.47 -4.74 -22.72
N LEU A 88 31.79 -4.22 -21.53
CA LEU A 88 33.15 -3.81 -21.16
C LEU A 88 34.10 -5.00 -21.06
N LEU A 89 33.68 -6.09 -20.42
CA LEU A 89 34.43 -7.35 -20.37
C LEU A 89 34.73 -7.86 -21.79
N ARG A 90 33.73 -7.86 -22.67
CA ARG A 90 33.89 -8.25 -24.08
C ARG A 90 34.84 -7.32 -24.85
N GLY A 91 34.74 -6.02 -24.63
CA GLY A 91 35.65 -5.01 -25.22
C GLY A 91 37.11 -5.21 -24.80
N SER A 92 37.35 -5.47 -23.50
CA SER A 92 38.69 -5.74 -22.97
C SER A 92 39.32 -7.03 -23.49
N SER A 93 38.53 -8.06 -23.79
CA SER A 93 39.02 -9.29 -24.43
C SER A 93 39.36 -9.16 -25.92
N THR A 94 38.97 -8.06 -26.57
CA THR A 94 39.25 -7.84 -28.01
C THR A 94 40.50 -6.99 -28.26
N GLN A 95 41.11 -6.43 -27.20
CA GLN A 95 42.37 -5.70 -27.32
C GLN A 95 43.53 -6.69 -27.36
N ALA A 96 43.93 -7.07 -28.57
CA ALA A 96 45.13 -7.86 -28.84
C ALA A 96 46.36 -7.18 -28.18
N PRO A 97 47.33 -7.97 -27.68
CA PRO A 97 48.49 -7.41 -26.99
C PRO A 97 49.22 -6.42 -27.92
N PRO A 98 49.77 -5.32 -27.37
CA PRO A 98 50.50 -4.35 -28.17
C PRO A 98 51.60 -5.08 -28.95
N PRO A 99 51.81 -4.74 -30.24
CA PRO A 99 52.84 -5.39 -31.02
C PRO A 99 54.16 -5.20 -30.28
N THR A 100 54.81 -6.31 -29.91
CA THR A 100 56.13 -6.33 -29.30
C THR A 100 57.08 -5.64 -30.26
N ALA A 101 57.35 -4.36 -29.99
CA ALA A 101 58.43 -3.62 -30.61
C ALA A 101 59.74 -4.25 -30.12
N GLY A 102 60.47 -4.90 -31.02
CA GLY A 102 61.86 -5.30 -30.78
C GLY A 102 62.09 -6.79 -30.85
N ALA A 103 62.33 -7.27 -32.07
CA ALA A 103 63.37 -8.27 -32.32
C ALA A 103 64.00 -7.88 -33.67
N MET A 104 64.98 -6.98 -33.57
CA MET A 104 66.07 -6.87 -34.55
C MET A 104 67.07 -7.98 -34.27
#